data_AF-A0A2P4WWA4-F1
#
_entry.id   AF-A0A2P4WWA4-F1
#
_cell.length_a   1.000
_cell.length_b   1.000
_cell.length_c   1.000
_cell.angle_alpha   90.00
_cell.angle_beta   90.00
_cell.angle_gamma   90.00
#
_symmetry.space_group_name_H-M   'P 1'
#
loop_
_entity.id
_entity.type
_entity.pdbx_description
1 polymer ?
#
loop_
_entity_poly.entity_id
_entity_poly.type
_entity_poly.pdbx_seq_one_letter_code
_entity_poly.pdbx_strand_id
1 'polypeptide(L)'
;MFFSLAIDERLTQAGAAKVDLLDHGVCAGRKSTLLVTIQPQSVVIFRVKPDVVALWKHHQLWDHSVKEHVTLYNIKQFAEHYQVTLCFTCSNVASFYIPPNISESYPISALEDIVAKFLQNYEYTWKWLISYHEKSLIPQVSPKHSSSHSSASPAPRLAQILNDLESALDLASPLSPRNLTHAATQTFEEVKSVQVSPSPNRDDLYQLVQSYRALYFDFYYITDELVWYGVRGNAVRHSLALADLAYGVVFNHDVFRSFVGDAATNSNRADAVVFPRLLLPWIRQLGHFLSFFPENQEATQPLRQVYEQLRKFEAS
;
A
#
# COMPACT_ATOMS: atom_id res chain seq x y z
N MET A 1 17.93 5.14 -9.38
CA MET A 1 17.04 5.82 -10.32
C MET A 1 17.91 6.56 -11.31
N PHE A 2 17.69 6.35 -12.59
CA PHE A 2 18.46 6.91 -13.70
C PHE A 2 17.75 8.08 -14.37
N PHE A 3 16.49 8.32 -14.02
CA PHE A 3 15.73 9.48 -14.43
C PHE A 3 15.30 10.29 -13.20
N SER A 4 15.23 11.61 -13.39
CA SER A 4 14.75 12.56 -12.39
C SER A 4 13.45 13.18 -12.87
N LEU A 5 12.53 13.41 -11.92
CA LEU A 5 11.24 14.06 -12.15
C LEU A 5 11.25 15.42 -11.44
N ALA A 6 10.88 16.48 -12.15
CA ALA A 6 10.73 17.82 -11.58
C ALA A 6 9.57 18.57 -12.25
N ILE A 7 9.00 19.55 -11.55
CA ILE A 7 8.05 20.48 -12.18
C ILE A 7 8.81 21.43 -13.11
N ASP A 8 8.27 21.64 -14.30
CA ASP A 8 8.78 22.63 -15.24
C ASP A 8 8.25 24.02 -14.90
N GLU A 9 8.95 24.75 -14.04
CA GLU A 9 8.58 26.10 -13.60
C GLU A 9 8.46 27.10 -14.76
N ARG A 10 9.07 26.83 -15.91
CA ARG A 10 8.99 27.72 -17.08
C ARG A 10 7.67 27.58 -17.84
N LEU A 11 7.06 26.40 -17.78
CA LEU A 11 5.83 26.09 -18.49
C LEU A 11 4.63 26.01 -17.53
N THR A 12 4.89 25.92 -16.22
CA THR A 12 3.88 25.89 -15.16
C THR A 12 3.61 27.32 -14.67
N GLN A 13 2.34 27.68 -14.54
CA GLN A 13 1.96 29.00 -14.01
C GLN A 13 2.46 29.17 -12.57
N ALA A 14 2.95 30.37 -12.23
CA ALA A 14 3.41 30.65 -10.87
C ALA A 14 2.27 30.46 -9.86
N GLY A 15 2.52 29.69 -8.80
CA GLY A 15 1.51 29.36 -7.78
C GLY A 15 0.53 28.24 -8.16
N ALA A 16 0.63 27.66 -9.37
CA ALA A 16 -0.21 26.54 -9.80
C ALA A 16 -0.01 25.27 -8.96
N ALA A 17 1.19 25.09 -8.39
CA ALA A 17 1.55 23.91 -7.61
C ALA A 17 2.38 24.28 -6.38
N LYS A 18 2.14 23.53 -5.29
CA LYS A 18 3.04 23.44 -4.14
C LYS A 18 3.69 22.06 -4.14
N VAL A 19 5.01 22.03 -4.04
CA VAL A 19 5.80 20.80 -3.95
C VAL A 19 6.31 20.64 -2.53
N ASP A 20 6.01 19.51 -1.92
CA ASP A 20 6.54 19.09 -0.63
C ASP A 20 7.38 17.82 -0.86
N LEU A 21 8.67 17.87 -0.55
CA LEU A 21 9.55 16.71 -0.58
C LEU A 21 9.45 15.99 0.76
N LEU A 22 8.97 14.75 0.73
CA LEU A 22 8.90 13.90 1.92
C LEU A 22 10.13 12.99 1.92
N ASP A 23 11.18 13.40 2.63
CA ASP A 23 12.45 12.67 2.70
C ASP A 23 12.29 11.23 3.22
N HIS A 24 11.32 11.02 4.10
CA HIS A 24 10.97 9.72 4.65
C HIS A 24 9.88 8.99 3.87
N GLY A 25 9.49 9.52 2.71
CA GLY A 25 8.47 8.96 1.84
C GLY A 25 7.08 8.83 2.47
N VAL A 26 6.11 8.44 1.65
CA VAL A 26 4.79 7.97 2.15
C VAL A 26 4.78 6.45 2.30
N CYS A 27 5.70 5.75 1.62
CA CYS A 27 5.75 4.29 1.53
C CYS A 27 6.58 3.57 2.61
N ALA A 28 6.20 2.32 2.92
CA ALA A 28 7.05 1.31 3.53
C ALA A 28 8.30 1.08 2.66
N GLY A 29 9.49 1.34 3.22
CA GLY A 29 10.75 1.36 2.46
C GLY A 29 11.29 2.74 2.16
N ARG A 30 10.50 3.80 2.38
CA ARG A 30 10.91 5.21 2.55
C ARG A 30 11.89 5.74 1.50
N LYS A 31 11.53 5.59 0.23
CA LYS A 31 12.09 6.43 -0.84
C LYS A 31 11.50 7.84 -0.72
N SER A 32 12.32 8.87 -0.95
CA SER A 32 11.85 10.25 -0.98
C SER A 32 10.67 10.38 -1.94
N THR A 33 9.53 10.84 -1.43
CA THR A 33 8.28 10.96 -2.20
C THR A 33 8.02 12.42 -2.49
N LEU A 34 7.71 12.73 -3.75
CA LEU A 34 7.32 14.06 -4.18
C LEU A 34 5.81 14.21 -4.01
N LEU A 35 5.36 15.02 -3.05
CA LEU A 35 3.96 15.38 -2.92
C LEU A 35 3.70 16.69 -3.65
N VAL A 36 2.77 16.69 -4.60
CA VAL A 36 2.43 17.88 -5.39
C VAL A 36 0.97 18.23 -5.20
N THR A 37 0.72 19.40 -4.62
CA THR A 37 -0.63 19.97 -4.49
C THR A 37 -0.88 20.92 -5.64
N ILE A 38 -1.83 20.58 -6.51
CA ILE A 38 -2.20 21.38 -7.68
C ILE A 38 -3.43 22.22 -7.32
N GLN A 39 -3.37 23.53 -7.60
CA GLN A 39 -4.51 24.42 -7.40
C GLN A 39 -5.66 24.07 -8.36
N PRO A 40 -6.94 24.26 -7.96
CA PRO A 40 -8.07 24.00 -8.84
C PRO A 40 -7.92 24.73 -10.18
N GLN A 41 -8.26 24.06 -11.28
CA GLN A 41 -8.18 24.58 -12.65
C GLN A 41 -6.75 24.96 -13.14
N SER A 42 -5.73 24.69 -12.34
CA SER A 42 -4.34 24.89 -12.76
C SER A 42 -3.81 23.69 -13.54
N VAL A 43 -2.83 23.95 -14.40
CA VAL A 43 -2.10 22.93 -15.13
C VAL A 43 -0.64 22.93 -14.68
N VAL A 44 -0.11 21.74 -14.44
CA VAL A 44 1.28 21.52 -14.01
C VAL A 44 1.96 20.62 -15.02
N ILE A 45 3.17 21.01 -15.42
CA ILE A 45 3.95 20.23 -16.38
C ILE A 45 5.10 19.57 -15.63
N PHE A 46 5.14 18.24 -15.69
CA PHE A 46 6.22 17.44 -15.16
C PHE A 46 7.26 17.19 -16.25
N ARG A 47 8.52 17.47 -15.95
CA ARG A 47 9.65 17.19 -16.82
C ARG A 47 10.44 16.03 -16.27
N VAL A 48 10.62 15.00 -17.10
CA VAL A 48 11.50 13.88 -16.83
C VAL A 48 12.84 14.12 -17.51
N LYS A 49 13.95 13.98 -16.78
CA LYS A 49 15.31 14.14 -17.32
C LYS A 49 16.18 12.92 -17.01
N PRO A 50 16.97 12.43 -17.97
CA PRO A 50 17.97 11.41 -17.69
C PRO A 50 19.07 12.01 -16.79
N ASP A 51 19.44 11.29 -15.73
CA ASP A 51 20.64 11.55 -14.95
C ASP A 51 21.83 10.93 -15.68
N VAL A 52 22.46 11.72 -16.56
CA VAL A 52 23.59 11.29 -17.39
C VAL A 52 24.76 10.81 -16.53
N VAL A 53 24.96 11.38 -15.33
CA VAL A 53 26.06 11.01 -14.43
C VAL A 53 25.79 9.63 -13.83
N ALA A 54 24.59 9.41 -13.29
CA ALA A 54 24.20 8.11 -12.76
C ALA A 54 24.20 7.05 -13.87
N LEU A 55 23.69 7.40 -15.05
CA LEU A 55 23.65 6.53 -16.21
C LEU A 55 25.07 6.08 -16.60
N TRP A 56 25.99 7.03 -16.76
CA TRP A 56 27.38 6.73 -17.09
C TRP A 56 28.08 5.94 -16.00
N LYS A 57 27.86 6.25 -14.72
CA LYS A 57 28.49 5.55 -13.60
C LYS A 57 28.15 4.06 -13.56
N HIS A 58 26.93 3.68 -13.94
CA HIS A 58 26.45 2.31 -13.83
C HIS A 58 26.22 1.63 -15.18
N HIS A 59 26.80 2.15 -16.28
CA HIS A 59 26.63 1.60 -17.63
C HIS A 59 27.01 0.11 -17.75
N GLN A 60 27.90 -0.38 -16.88
CA GLN A 60 28.32 -1.77 -16.84
C GLN A 60 27.24 -2.74 -16.35
N LEU A 61 26.22 -2.23 -15.65
CA LEU A 61 25.07 -3.01 -15.19
C LEU A 61 23.99 -3.17 -16.28
N TRP A 62 24.20 -2.55 -17.44
CA TRP A 62 23.22 -2.56 -18.52
C TRP A 62 23.57 -3.67 -19.50
N ASP A 63 22.61 -4.54 -19.81
CA ASP A 63 22.82 -5.47 -20.92
C ASP A 63 22.73 -4.73 -22.25
N HIS A 64 21.64 -3.96 -22.47
CA HIS A 64 21.42 -3.19 -23.71
C HIS A 64 20.71 -1.83 -23.51
N SER A 65 19.90 -1.69 -22.46
CA SER A 65 19.22 -0.44 -22.11
C SER A 65 18.89 -0.40 -20.63
N VAL A 66 18.59 0.80 -20.14
CA VAL A 66 17.88 1.01 -18.88
C VAL A 66 16.40 1.22 -19.18
N LYS A 67 15.53 0.50 -18.46
CA LYS A 67 14.10 0.85 -18.39
C LYS A 67 13.72 1.15 -16.95
N GLU A 68 13.05 2.27 -16.75
CA GLU A 68 12.44 2.66 -15.49
C GLU A 68 11.01 3.12 -15.76
N HIS A 69 10.25 3.34 -14.70
CA HIS A 69 8.96 3.99 -14.80
C HIS A 69 8.78 4.99 -13.65
N VAL A 70 7.91 5.95 -13.90
CA VAL A 70 7.43 6.91 -12.91
C VAL A 70 5.93 6.78 -12.86
N THR A 71 5.38 6.58 -11.67
CA THR A 71 3.92 6.54 -11.46
C THR A 71 3.49 7.75 -10.63
N LEU A 72 2.51 8.49 -11.14
CA LEU A 72 1.89 9.62 -10.48
C LEU A 72 0.53 9.19 -9.95
N TYR A 73 0.33 9.19 -8.64
CA TYR A 73 -0.91 8.77 -8.01
C TYR A 73 -1.76 9.97 -7.61
N ASN A 74 -3.07 9.89 -7.85
CA ASN A 74 -4.01 10.80 -7.23
C ASN A 74 -4.19 10.43 -5.76
N ILE A 75 -3.76 11.30 -4.86
CA ILE A 75 -3.85 11.09 -3.41
C ILE A 75 -5.27 10.90 -2.88
N LYS A 76 -6.28 11.42 -3.59
CA LYS A 76 -7.70 11.27 -3.22
C LYS A 76 -8.27 9.94 -3.70
N GLN A 77 -7.65 9.33 -4.70
CA GLN A 77 -8.10 8.10 -5.33
C GLN A 77 -6.89 7.38 -5.93
N PHE A 78 -6.22 6.53 -5.14
CA PHE A 78 -4.98 5.86 -5.59
C PHE A 78 -5.18 4.95 -6.81
N ALA A 79 -6.41 4.51 -7.09
CA ALA A 79 -6.77 3.80 -8.31
C ALA A 79 -6.62 4.66 -9.58
N GLU A 80 -6.66 5.99 -9.45
CA GLU A 80 -6.34 6.91 -10.53
C GLU A 80 -4.84 7.22 -10.48
N HIS A 81 -4.10 6.64 -11.42
CA HIS A 81 -2.67 6.88 -11.55
C HIS A 81 -2.24 7.00 -13.02
N TYR A 82 -1.08 7.64 -13.23
CA TYR A 82 -0.49 7.83 -14.54
C TYR A 82 0.92 7.25 -14.54
N GLN A 83 1.18 6.28 -15.41
CA GLN A 83 2.49 5.65 -15.51
C GLN A 83 3.23 6.13 -16.76
N VAL A 84 4.46 6.61 -16.57
CA VAL A 84 5.38 7.02 -17.64
C VAL A 84 6.51 6.00 -17.70
N THR A 85 6.56 5.22 -18.78
CA THR A 85 7.68 4.30 -19.05
C THR A 85 8.84 5.07 -19.67
N LEU A 86 10.06 4.85 -19.17
CA LEU A 86 11.27 5.51 -19.60
C LEU A 86 12.26 4.46 -20.07
N CYS A 87 12.86 4.65 -21.24
CA CYS A 87 13.88 3.76 -21.79
C CYS A 87 15.06 4.57 -22.31
N PHE A 88 16.28 4.16 -21.94
CA PHE A 88 17.52 4.75 -22.41
C PHE A 88 18.45 3.66 -22.96
N THR A 89 18.87 3.79 -24.22
CA THR A 89 19.74 2.85 -24.94
C THR A 89 21.01 3.54 -25.43
N CYS A 90 22.18 2.91 -25.25
CA CYS A 90 23.47 3.46 -25.67
C CYS A 90 23.85 3.21 -27.15
N SER A 91 23.04 2.52 -27.96
CA SER A 91 23.47 2.02 -29.29
C SER A 91 22.55 2.40 -30.46
N ASN A 92 23.08 2.20 -31.68
CA ASN A 92 22.50 2.49 -33.00
C ASN A 92 21.02 2.07 -33.10
N VAL A 93 20.22 2.83 -33.84
CA VAL A 93 18.74 2.71 -33.99
C VAL A 93 18.28 1.29 -34.36
N ALA A 94 19.15 0.45 -34.92
CA ALA A 94 18.88 -0.97 -35.19
C ALA A 94 18.67 -1.82 -33.91
N SER A 95 19.30 -1.44 -32.78
CA SER A 95 19.14 -2.11 -31.48
C SER A 95 17.83 -1.77 -30.77
N PHE A 96 17.07 -0.80 -31.29
CA PHE A 96 15.77 -0.40 -30.74
C PHE A 96 14.71 -1.52 -30.87
N TYR A 97 14.93 -2.45 -31.81
CA TYR A 97 14.07 -3.61 -32.06
C TYR A 97 14.41 -4.82 -31.20
N ILE A 98 15.55 -4.82 -30.50
CA ILE A 98 15.88 -5.85 -29.51
C ILE A 98 15.27 -5.39 -28.21
N PRO A 99 14.21 -6.04 -27.68
CA PRO A 99 13.62 -5.67 -26.41
C PRO A 99 14.73 -5.73 -25.36
N PRO A 100 15.11 -4.59 -24.75
CA PRO A 100 16.20 -4.62 -23.80
C PRO A 100 15.80 -5.42 -22.58
N ASN A 101 16.63 -6.38 -22.21
CA ASN A 101 16.60 -7.04 -20.92
C ASN A 101 17.48 -6.25 -19.95
N ILE A 102 17.03 -6.08 -18.72
CA ILE A 102 17.83 -5.52 -17.64
C ILE A 102 18.46 -6.72 -16.94
N SER A 103 19.67 -6.58 -16.41
CA SER A 103 20.15 -7.44 -15.33
C SER A 103 19.20 -7.29 -14.13
N GLU A 104 18.22 -8.19 -14.03
CA GLU A 104 16.98 -8.02 -13.25
C GLU A 104 17.19 -8.03 -11.72
N SER A 105 18.42 -8.20 -11.22
CA SER A 105 18.67 -8.43 -9.79
C SER A 105 18.36 -7.21 -8.91
N TYR A 106 18.76 -6.01 -9.31
CA TYR A 106 18.65 -4.83 -8.45
C TYR A 106 17.20 -4.35 -8.23
N PRO A 107 16.34 -4.22 -9.27
CA PRO A 107 14.97 -3.76 -9.07
C PRO A 107 14.11 -4.79 -8.32
N ILE A 108 14.37 -6.10 -8.51
CA ILE A 108 13.64 -7.16 -7.82
C ILE A 108 14.00 -7.18 -6.35
N SER A 109 15.29 -7.14 -5.97
CA SER A 109 15.67 -7.08 -4.55
C SER A 109 15.12 -5.84 -3.84
N ALA A 110 15.03 -4.71 -4.54
CA ALA A 110 14.38 -3.53 -3.98
C ALA A 110 12.86 -3.72 -3.76
N LEU A 111 12.19 -4.45 -4.66
CA LEU A 111 10.77 -4.79 -4.49
C LEU A 111 10.55 -5.78 -3.34
N GLU A 112 11.42 -6.79 -3.20
CA GLU A 112 11.41 -7.73 -2.08
C GLU A 112 11.49 -6.99 -0.73
N ASP A 113 12.42 -6.04 -0.60
CA ASP A 113 12.58 -5.20 0.59
C ASP A 113 11.33 -4.35 0.87
N ILE A 114 10.69 -3.82 -0.18
CA ILE A 114 9.46 -3.03 -0.05
C ILE A 114 8.31 -3.92 0.43
N VAL A 115 8.12 -5.09 -0.18
CA VAL A 115 7.08 -6.05 0.23
C VAL A 115 7.30 -6.49 1.67
N ALA A 116 8.54 -6.82 2.06
CA ALA A 116 8.85 -7.23 3.44
C ALA A 116 8.51 -6.12 4.45
N LYS A 117 8.90 -4.87 4.18
CA LYS A 117 8.59 -3.73 5.05
C LYS A 117 7.09 -3.43 5.08
N PHE A 118 6.40 -3.56 3.95
CA PHE A 118 4.95 -3.43 3.90
C PHE A 118 4.27 -4.46 4.78
N LEU A 119 4.63 -5.74 4.69
CA LEU A 119 4.03 -6.79 5.51
C LEU A 119 4.28 -6.59 7.01
N GLN A 120 5.46 -6.09 7.39
CA GLN A 120 5.74 -5.72 8.78
C GLN A 120 4.85 -4.56 9.24
N ASN A 121 4.74 -3.50 8.44
CA ASN A 121 3.89 -2.35 8.75
C ASN A 121 2.40 -2.71 8.76
N TYR A 122 1.99 -3.64 7.90
CA TYR A 122 0.63 -4.18 7.83
C TYR A 122 0.25 -4.82 9.16
N GLU A 123 1.05 -5.78 9.61
CA GLU A 123 0.84 -6.49 10.88
C GLU A 123 0.86 -5.52 12.07
N TYR A 124 1.82 -4.59 12.10
CA TYR A 124 1.94 -3.60 13.16
C TYR A 124 0.72 -2.67 13.23
N THR A 125 0.28 -2.14 12.08
CA THR A 125 -0.82 -1.17 12.01
C THR A 125 -2.13 -1.80 12.46
N TRP A 126 -2.42 -3.04 12.05
CA TRP A 126 -3.63 -3.73 12.51
C TRP A 126 -3.59 -4.07 14.00
N LYS A 127 -2.45 -4.55 14.52
CA LYS A 127 -2.28 -4.77 15.96
C LYS A 127 -2.43 -3.49 16.76
N TRP A 128 -1.89 -2.39 16.25
CA TRP A 128 -2.01 -1.09 16.89
C TRP A 128 -3.46 -0.60 16.90
N LEU A 129 -4.18 -0.72 15.79
CA LEU A 129 -5.61 -0.38 15.70
C LEU A 129 -6.42 -1.17 16.73
N ILE A 130 -6.24 -2.48 16.78
CA ILE A 130 -6.96 -3.35 17.72
C ILE A 130 -6.64 -2.90 19.15
N SER A 131 -5.36 -2.77 19.51
CA SER A 131 -4.92 -2.36 20.85
C SER A 131 -5.43 -0.96 21.25
N TYR A 132 -5.45 -0.01 20.32
CA TYR A 132 -5.96 1.34 20.54
C TYR A 132 -7.44 1.28 20.96
N HIS A 133 -8.26 0.51 20.24
CA HIS A 133 -9.66 0.32 20.59
C HIS A 133 -9.85 -0.40 21.93
N GLU A 134 -9.06 -1.44 22.22
CA GLU A 134 -9.15 -2.13 23.52
C GLU A 134 -8.88 -1.17 24.69
N LYS A 135 -7.88 -0.31 24.56
CA LYS A 135 -7.54 0.70 25.58
C LYS A 135 -8.60 1.80 25.69
N SER A 136 -9.19 2.22 24.58
CA SER A 136 -10.23 3.25 24.56
C SER A 136 -11.56 2.78 25.16
N LEU A 137 -11.81 1.47 25.22
CA LEU A 137 -13.01 0.87 25.83
C LEU A 137 -12.90 0.70 27.35
N ILE A 138 -11.69 0.74 27.92
CA ILE A 138 -11.44 0.52 29.36
C ILE A 138 -11.78 1.70 30.32
N PRO A 139 -12.09 2.97 29.92
CA PRO A 139 -12.31 4.02 30.92
C PRO A 139 -13.66 4.02 31.68
N GLN A 140 -14.67 3.20 31.35
CA GLN A 140 -16.02 3.35 31.97
C GLN A 140 -16.76 2.06 32.32
N VAL A 141 -16.13 1.12 33.04
CA VAL A 141 -16.90 0.10 33.77
C VAL A 141 -16.45 0.06 35.21
N SER A 142 -17.22 0.70 36.10
CA SER A 142 -17.15 0.44 37.53
C SER A 142 -17.41 -1.05 37.80
N PRO A 143 -16.72 -1.69 38.76
CA PRO A 143 -16.83 -3.12 38.97
C PRO A 143 -18.13 -3.40 39.74
N LYS A 144 -19.22 -3.69 39.02
CA LYS A 144 -20.35 -4.43 39.58
C LYS A 144 -20.72 -5.59 38.67
N HIS A 145 -20.36 -6.77 39.17
CA HIS A 145 -20.83 -8.10 38.84
C HIS A 145 -21.83 -8.23 37.68
N SER A 146 -21.41 -8.92 36.63
CA SER A 146 -22.09 -10.14 36.19
C SER A 146 -21.18 -10.93 35.27
N SER A 147 -20.83 -12.12 35.73
CA SER A 147 -20.30 -13.22 34.94
C SER A 147 -21.24 -13.57 33.79
N SER A 148 -20.82 -13.28 32.57
CA SER A 148 -21.26 -14.01 31.39
C SER A 148 -20.08 -14.06 30.42
N HIS A 149 -19.40 -15.21 30.37
CA HIS A 149 -18.58 -15.57 29.24
C HIS A 149 -19.49 -15.70 28.01
N SER A 150 -19.75 -14.58 27.32
CA SER A 150 -20.30 -14.63 25.98
C SER A 150 -19.15 -14.99 25.05
N SER A 151 -19.18 -16.22 24.54
CA SER A 151 -18.49 -16.65 23.33
C SER A 151 -19.04 -15.86 22.12
N ALA A 152 -18.86 -14.55 22.12
CA ALA A 152 -19.18 -13.70 20.98
C ALA A 152 -18.11 -13.98 19.92
N SER A 153 -18.53 -14.21 18.67
CA SER A 153 -17.60 -14.29 17.55
C SER A 153 -16.74 -13.02 17.50
N PRO A 154 -15.48 -13.09 17.02
CA PRO A 154 -14.60 -11.92 16.92
C PRO A 154 -15.08 -10.90 15.87
N ALA A 155 -15.93 -11.33 14.92
CA ALA A 155 -16.36 -10.55 13.78
C ALA A 155 -17.16 -9.26 14.09
N PRO A 156 -18.17 -9.25 15.00
CA PRO A 156 -18.92 -8.04 15.33
C PRO A 156 -18.05 -6.97 16.00
N ARG A 157 -17.14 -7.39 16.89
CA ARG A 157 -16.21 -6.47 17.57
C ARG A 157 -15.24 -5.85 16.57
N LEU A 158 -14.69 -6.65 15.67
CA LEU A 158 -13.81 -6.17 14.62
C LEU A 158 -14.54 -5.25 13.63
N ALA A 159 -15.79 -5.57 13.27
CA ALA A 159 -16.59 -4.70 12.39
C ALA A 159 -16.78 -3.31 13.00
N GLN A 160 -17.04 -3.23 14.32
CA GLN A 160 -17.12 -1.94 15.02
C GLN A 160 -15.81 -1.16 14.93
N ILE A 161 -14.67 -1.80 15.22
CA ILE A 161 -13.33 -1.18 15.13
C ILE A 161 -13.08 -0.63 13.72
N LEU A 162 -13.45 -1.37 12.68
CA LEU A 162 -13.24 -0.97 11.29
C LEU A 162 -14.17 0.19 10.88
N ASN A 163 -15.42 0.19 11.35
CA ASN A 163 -16.37 1.29 11.11
C ASN A 163 -15.94 2.60 11.80
N ASP A 164 -15.39 2.50 13.01
CA ASP A 164 -14.84 3.66 13.73
C ASP A 164 -13.62 4.23 12.99
N LEU A 165 -12.74 3.35 12.48
CA LEU A 165 -11.61 3.77 11.65
C LEU A 165 -12.06 4.41 10.33
N GLU A 166 -13.06 3.85 9.65
CA GLU A 166 -13.65 4.43 8.43
C GLU A 166 -14.20 5.84 8.71
N SER A 167 -14.94 6.01 9.81
CA SER A 167 -15.45 7.31 10.24
C SER A 167 -14.33 8.31 10.55
N ALA A 168 -13.23 7.86 11.18
CA ALA A 168 -12.07 8.70 11.46
C ALA A 168 -11.32 9.09 10.17
N LEU A 169 -11.26 8.18 9.19
CA LEU A 169 -10.67 8.44 7.87
C LEU A 169 -11.46 9.50 7.09
N ASP A 170 -12.80 9.47 7.16
CA ASP A 170 -13.65 10.46 6.50
C ASP A 170 -13.48 11.87 7.08
N LEU A 171 -13.24 11.96 8.39
CA LEU A 171 -13.05 13.23 9.09
C LEU A 171 -11.63 13.79 8.96
N ALA A 172 -10.63 12.94 8.71
CA ALA A 172 -9.25 13.36 8.60
C ALA A 172 -8.91 13.88 7.19
N SER A 173 -8.26 15.04 7.08
CA SER A 173 -7.74 15.52 5.78
C SER A 173 -6.71 14.52 5.21
N PRO A 174 -6.72 14.22 3.88
CA PRO A 174 -5.96 13.13 3.26
C PRO A 174 -4.48 13.10 3.66
N LEU A 175 -3.81 14.25 3.72
CA LEU A 175 -2.49 14.44 4.33
C LEU A 175 -2.39 15.89 4.78
N SER A 176 -2.39 16.15 6.08
CA SER A 176 -1.79 17.39 6.59
C SER A 176 -0.30 17.10 6.81
N PRO A 177 0.62 17.85 6.19
CA PRO A 177 2.06 17.60 6.29
C PRO A 177 2.55 17.97 7.68
N ARG A 178 2.33 17.07 8.65
CA ARG A 178 2.98 17.11 9.95
C ARG A 178 3.59 15.75 10.21
N ASN A 179 4.91 15.70 10.02
CA ASN A 179 5.86 14.85 10.74
C ASN A 179 5.32 13.45 11.10
N LEU A 180 5.38 12.54 10.12
CA LEU A 180 5.18 11.09 10.27
C LEU A 180 6.27 10.40 11.14
N THR A 181 6.98 11.16 11.97
CA THR A 181 8.23 10.77 12.62
C THR A 181 8.05 9.73 13.73
N HIS A 182 6.85 9.58 14.31
CA HIS A 182 6.66 8.75 15.51
C HIS A 182 6.25 7.29 15.24
N ALA A 183 5.52 6.99 14.16
CA ALA A 183 5.25 5.60 13.78
C ALA A 183 6.51 4.89 13.24
N ALA A 184 7.59 5.64 13.06
CA ALA A 184 8.68 5.33 12.16
C ALA A 184 10.01 4.91 12.83
N THR A 185 10.11 5.00 14.16
CA THR A 185 11.36 4.84 14.92
C THR A 185 11.36 3.69 15.93
N GLN A 186 10.29 2.92 16.08
CA GLN A 186 10.35 1.67 16.86
C GLN A 186 11.07 0.57 16.07
N THR A 187 12.37 0.78 15.90
CA THR A 187 13.35 -0.24 15.57
C THR A 187 13.33 -1.25 16.72
N PHE A 188 13.43 -2.54 16.39
CA PHE A 188 13.17 -3.72 17.24
C PHE A 188 13.89 -3.81 18.61
N GLU A 189 14.68 -2.83 19.04
CA GLU A 189 15.41 -2.86 20.32
C GLU A 189 14.76 -2.08 21.48
N GLU A 190 13.78 -1.19 21.23
CA GLU A 190 13.28 -0.26 22.28
C GLU A 190 11.97 -0.67 22.96
N VAL A 191 11.62 -1.96 22.98
CA VAL A 191 10.39 -2.46 23.63
C VAL A 191 10.50 -2.50 25.18
N LYS A 192 11.59 -2.03 25.79
CA LYS A 192 11.80 -2.15 27.25
C LYS A 192 11.53 -0.93 28.11
N SER A 193 11.23 0.25 27.57
CA SER A 193 10.90 1.39 28.44
C SER A 193 10.13 2.50 27.73
N VAL A 194 8.83 2.33 27.55
CA VAL A 194 7.93 3.47 27.37
C VAL A 194 6.89 3.41 28.47
N GLN A 195 7.02 4.33 29.43
CA GLN A 195 5.97 4.60 30.42
C GLN A 195 4.72 5.05 29.68
N VAL A 196 3.70 4.18 29.70
CA VAL A 196 2.41 4.40 29.06
C VAL A 196 1.62 5.43 29.88
N SER A 197 1.43 6.63 29.33
CA SER A 197 0.46 7.60 29.85
C SER A 197 -0.97 7.08 29.64
N PRO A 198 -1.91 7.28 30.59
CA PRO A 198 -3.14 6.48 30.68
C PRO A 198 -4.37 7.06 29.94
N SER A 199 -4.19 7.87 28.90
CA SER A 199 -5.31 8.39 28.10
C SER A 199 -5.05 8.15 26.60
N PRO A 200 -6.03 7.67 25.81
CA PRO A 200 -5.92 7.65 24.36
C PRO A 200 -5.78 9.10 23.88
N ASN A 201 -4.57 9.48 23.46
CA ASN A 201 -4.29 10.85 23.09
C ASN A 201 -4.80 11.09 21.66
N ARG A 202 -5.36 12.28 21.38
CA ARG A 202 -5.90 12.61 20.03
C ARG A 202 -4.82 12.49 18.94
N ASP A 203 -3.56 12.65 19.34
CA ASP A 203 -2.39 12.47 18.48
C ASP A 203 -2.18 11.01 18.06
N ASP A 204 -2.51 10.04 18.92
CA ASP A 204 -2.33 8.61 18.63
C ASP A 204 -3.29 8.15 17.53
N LEU A 205 -4.57 8.56 17.61
CA LEU A 205 -5.56 8.26 16.57
C LEU A 205 -5.18 8.91 15.24
N TYR A 206 -4.70 10.16 15.27
CA TYR A 206 -4.24 10.84 14.06
C TYR A 206 -3.08 10.10 13.42
N GLN A 207 -2.08 9.69 14.20
CA GLN A 207 -0.95 8.91 13.68
C GLN A 207 -1.39 7.55 13.14
N LEU A 208 -2.33 6.87 13.80
CA LEU A 208 -2.88 5.59 13.32
C LEU A 208 -3.58 5.75 11.96
N VAL A 209 -4.40 6.81 11.80
CA VAL A 209 -5.06 7.13 10.53
C VAL A 209 -4.05 7.39 9.42
N GLN A 210 -2.96 8.11 9.72
CA GLN A 210 -1.89 8.36 8.76
C GLN A 210 -1.13 7.09 8.40
N SER A 211 -0.81 6.24 9.38
CA SER A 211 -0.17 4.94 9.15
C SER A 211 -1.03 4.02 8.30
N TYR A 212 -2.35 4.00 8.54
CA TYR A 212 -3.28 3.25 7.69
C TYR A 212 -3.29 3.75 6.24
N ARG A 213 -3.28 5.07 6.01
CA ARG A 213 -3.23 5.64 4.67
C ARG A 213 -1.92 5.34 3.94
N ALA A 214 -0.79 5.43 4.64
CA ALA A 214 0.50 5.04 4.12
C ALA A 214 0.50 3.56 3.71
N LEU A 215 0.01 2.69 4.59
CA LEU A 215 -0.14 1.26 4.33
C LEU A 215 -1.05 0.98 3.14
N TYR A 216 -2.16 1.69 3.03
CA TYR A 216 -3.10 1.55 1.93
C TYR A 216 -2.49 2.00 0.60
N PHE A 217 -1.72 3.08 0.60
CA PHE A 217 -0.95 3.52 -0.56
C PHE A 217 0.11 2.49 -0.98
N ASP A 218 0.86 1.94 -0.01
CA ASP A 218 1.86 0.90 -0.26
C ASP A 218 1.28 -0.30 -0.99
N PHE A 219 0.06 -0.70 -0.62
CA PHE A 219 -0.59 -1.83 -1.25
C PHE A 219 -0.88 -1.59 -2.74
N TYR A 220 -1.34 -0.39 -3.10
CA TYR A 220 -1.52 0.00 -4.51
C TYR A 220 -0.19 0.06 -5.25
N TYR A 221 0.80 0.72 -4.64
CA TYR A 221 2.13 0.83 -5.23
C TYR A 221 2.76 -0.54 -5.50
N ILE A 222 2.74 -1.43 -4.51
CA ILE A 222 3.25 -2.81 -4.64
C ILE A 222 2.47 -3.55 -5.73
N THR A 223 1.15 -3.39 -5.80
CA THR A 223 0.34 -4.01 -6.84
C THR A 223 0.80 -3.59 -8.23
N ASP A 224 1.00 -2.30 -8.46
CA ASP A 224 1.44 -1.76 -9.74
C ASP A 224 2.86 -2.20 -10.10
N GLU A 225 3.77 -2.27 -9.13
CA GLU A 225 5.12 -2.82 -9.33
C GLU A 225 5.06 -4.32 -9.70
N LEU A 226 4.25 -5.10 -8.98
CA LEU A 226 4.10 -6.53 -9.26
C LEU A 226 3.51 -6.77 -10.66
N VAL A 227 2.53 -5.96 -11.09
CA VAL A 227 2.01 -6.00 -12.46
C VAL A 227 3.11 -5.64 -13.45
N TRP A 228 3.85 -4.56 -13.19
CA TRP A 228 4.91 -4.09 -14.07
C TRP A 228 5.96 -5.18 -14.34
N TYR A 229 6.49 -5.80 -13.27
CA TYR A 229 7.48 -6.88 -13.39
C TYR A 229 6.87 -8.23 -13.77
N GLY A 230 5.58 -8.43 -13.50
CA GLY A 230 4.87 -9.68 -13.79
C GLY A 230 4.43 -9.81 -15.24
N VAL A 231 4.16 -8.69 -15.93
CA VAL A 231 3.74 -8.68 -17.34
C VAL A 231 4.93 -8.47 -18.27
N ARG A 232 6.03 -7.86 -17.80
CA ARG A 232 7.20 -7.52 -18.62
C ARG A 232 8.43 -8.31 -18.19
N GLY A 233 8.95 -9.16 -19.07
CA GLY A 233 10.32 -9.70 -18.98
C GLY A 233 10.43 -11.13 -18.42
N ASN A 234 11.60 -11.48 -17.88
CA ASN A 234 11.91 -12.81 -17.35
C ASN A 234 11.61 -12.92 -15.84
N ALA A 235 11.34 -11.78 -15.18
CA ALA A 235 11.02 -11.65 -13.77
C ALA A 235 9.63 -12.16 -13.36
N VAL A 236 8.82 -12.64 -14.31
CA VAL A 236 7.42 -13.08 -14.08
C VAL A 236 7.31 -14.03 -12.89
N ARG A 237 8.19 -15.03 -12.81
CA ARG A 237 8.14 -16.01 -11.71
C ARG A 237 8.41 -15.38 -10.34
N HIS A 238 9.36 -14.45 -10.25
CA HIS A 238 9.69 -13.76 -9.01
C HIS A 238 8.57 -12.81 -8.61
N SER A 239 8.04 -12.03 -9.55
CA SER A 239 6.90 -11.14 -9.29
C SER A 239 5.68 -11.92 -8.81
N LEU A 240 5.34 -13.04 -9.46
CA LEU A 240 4.21 -13.88 -9.04
C LEU A 240 4.44 -14.51 -7.67
N ALA A 241 5.66 -14.94 -7.34
CA ALA A 241 5.99 -15.45 -6.00
C ALA A 241 5.85 -14.36 -4.93
N LEU A 242 6.28 -13.13 -5.22
CA LEU A 242 6.10 -11.99 -4.31
C LEU A 242 4.64 -11.58 -4.17
N ALA A 243 3.86 -11.67 -5.24
CA ALA A 243 2.42 -11.44 -5.20
C ALA A 243 1.75 -12.50 -4.31
N ASP A 244 2.10 -13.78 -4.48
CA ASP A 244 1.56 -14.87 -3.67
C ASP A 244 1.86 -14.68 -2.18
N LEU A 245 3.09 -14.26 -1.85
CA LEU A 245 3.46 -13.88 -0.49
C LEU A 245 2.66 -12.68 0.02
N ALA A 246 2.64 -11.57 -0.72
CA ALA A 246 2.05 -10.32 -0.28
C ALA A 246 0.53 -10.46 -0.07
N TYR A 247 -0.18 -10.92 -1.08
CA TYR A 247 -1.63 -11.13 -1.01
C TYR A 247 -1.99 -12.28 -0.07
N GLY A 248 -1.19 -13.36 -0.08
CA GLY A 248 -1.38 -14.49 0.81
C GLY A 248 -1.33 -14.07 2.28
N VAL A 249 -0.37 -13.25 2.68
CA VAL A 249 -0.28 -12.73 4.07
C VAL A 249 -1.42 -11.75 4.37
N VAL A 250 -1.70 -10.81 3.46
CA VAL A 250 -2.77 -9.80 3.65
C VAL A 250 -4.13 -10.46 3.88
N PHE A 251 -4.55 -11.37 3.00
CA PHE A 251 -5.87 -11.98 3.07
C PHE A 251 -5.98 -13.16 4.05
N ASN A 252 -4.86 -13.75 4.47
CA ASN A 252 -4.86 -14.70 5.59
C ASN A 252 -4.82 -14.02 6.97
N HIS A 253 -4.74 -12.70 7.03
CA HIS A 253 -4.79 -11.97 8.29
C HIS A 253 -6.19 -12.07 8.94
N ASP A 254 -6.24 -12.05 10.26
CA ASP A 254 -7.48 -12.21 11.04
C ASP A 254 -8.53 -11.16 10.68
N VAL A 255 -8.09 -9.97 10.23
CA VAL A 255 -8.97 -8.89 9.79
C VAL A 255 -9.85 -9.28 8.61
N PHE A 256 -9.39 -10.17 7.73
CA PHE A 256 -10.20 -10.73 6.63
C PHE A 256 -10.84 -12.06 7.03
N ARG A 257 -10.08 -12.96 7.65
CA ARG A 257 -10.55 -14.32 8.00
C ARG A 257 -11.76 -14.31 8.93
N SER A 258 -11.86 -13.34 9.82
CA SER A 258 -13.01 -13.18 10.73
C SER A 258 -14.35 -13.03 10.00
N PHE A 259 -14.35 -12.52 8.76
CA PHE A 259 -15.58 -12.33 7.97
C PHE A 259 -15.79 -13.41 6.90
N VAL A 260 -14.73 -14.10 6.48
CA VAL A 260 -14.81 -15.16 5.46
C VAL A 260 -15.35 -16.47 6.03
N GLY A 261 -14.97 -16.81 7.27
CA GLY A 261 -15.37 -18.06 7.94
C GLY A 261 -16.84 -18.15 8.33
N ASP A 262 -17.42 -17.04 8.80
CA ASP A 262 -18.81 -16.99 9.29
C ASP A 262 -19.85 -17.18 8.17
N ALA A 263 -19.48 -16.91 6.91
CA ALA A 263 -20.37 -17.07 5.76
C ALA A 263 -20.58 -18.53 5.31
N ALA A 264 -19.71 -19.46 5.70
CA ALA A 264 -19.82 -20.88 5.31
C ALA A 264 -20.75 -21.67 6.26
N THR A 265 -20.90 -21.22 7.50
CA THR A 265 -21.82 -21.78 8.49
C THR A 265 -23.20 -21.12 8.36
N ASN A 266 -24.03 -21.66 7.46
CA ASN A 266 -25.45 -21.34 7.29
C ASN A 266 -26.30 -21.70 8.54
N SER A 267 -26.01 -21.12 9.70
CA SER A 267 -26.86 -21.24 10.89
C SER A 267 -27.25 -19.85 11.39
N ASN A 268 -28.51 -19.50 11.14
CA ASN A 268 -29.29 -18.39 11.71
C ASN A 268 -28.97 -16.97 11.18
N ARG A 269 -29.74 -16.60 10.15
CA ARG A 269 -29.79 -15.32 9.40
C ARG A 269 -30.16 -14.05 10.19
N ALA A 270 -30.06 -14.03 11.52
CA ALA A 270 -30.42 -12.85 12.31
C ALA A 270 -29.22 -11.93 12.61
N ASP A 271 -27.99 -12.47 12.67
CA ASP A 271 -26.78 -11.74 13.08
C ASP A 271 -25.66 -11.81 12.02
N ALA A 272 -26.01 -11.77 10.73
CA ALA A 272 -25.00 -11.74 9.66
C ALA A 272 -24.28 -10.38 9.71
N VAL A 273 -23.05 -10.37 10.22
CA VAL A 273 -22.20 -9.17 10.26
C VAL A 273 -21.90 -8.74 8.82
N VAL A 274 -22.28 -7.50 8.48
CA VAL A 274 -22.01 -6.91 7.17
C VAL A 274 -20.50 -6.79 6.97
N PHE A 275 -20.01 -7.18 5.80
CA PHE A 275 -18.59 -7.08 5.47
C PHE A 275 -18.14 -5.60 5.50
N PRO A 276 -17.08 -5.24 6.25
CA PRO A 276 -16.66 -3.85 6.39
C PRO A 276 -16.26 -3.21 5.05
N ARG A 277 -16.85 -2.05 4.75
CA ARG A 277 -16.60 -1.33 3.49
C ARG A 277 -15.13 -0.94 3.32
N LEU A 278 -14.46 -0.61 4.42
CA LEU A 278 -13.04 -0.30 4.48
C LEU A 278 -12.13 -1.39 3.87
N LEU A 279 -12.56 -2.66 3.88
CA LEU A 279 -11.79 -3.80 3.36
C LEU A 279 -12.04 -4.08 1.87
N LEU A 280 -13.16 -3.59 1.30
CA LEU A 280 -13.52 -3.84 -0.10
C LEU A 280 -12.44 -3.38 -1.10
N PRO A 281 -11.82 -2.20 -0.94
CA PRO A 281 -10.81 -1.76 -1.89
C PRO A 281 -9.56 -2.64 -1.94
N TRP A 282 -9.27 -3.38 -0.86
CA TRP A 282 -8.16 -4.33 -0.83
C TRP A 282 -8.45 -5.53 -1.73
N ILE A 283 -9.69 -6.05 -1.69
CA ILE A 283 -10.17 -7.13 -2.57
C ILE A 283 -10.10 -6.69 -4.03
N ARG A 284 -10.53 -5.45 -4.31
CA ARG A 284 -10.48 -4.87 -5.67
C ARG A 284 -9.07 -4.80 -6.23
N GLN A 285 -8.06 -4.55 -5.38
CA GLN A 285 -6.65 -4.55 -5.82
C GLN A 285 -6.17 -5.95 -6.22
N LEU A 286 -6.58 -7.00 -5.49
CA LEU A 286 -6.32 -8.38 -5.93
C LEU A 286 -6.97 -8.67 -7.28
N GLY A 287 -8.23 -8.26 -7.45
CA GLY A 287 -8.93 -8.38 -8.74
C GLY A 287 -8.22 -7.62 -9.86
N HIS A 288 -7.75 -6.40 -9.58
CA HIS A 288 -6.97 -5.59 -10.51
C HIS A 288 -5.68 -6.30 -10.93
N PHE A 289 -4.88 -6.77 -9.98
CA PHE A 289 -3.67 -7.54 -10.25
C PHE A 289 -3.96 -8.75 -11.15
N LEU A 290 -4.94 -9.57 -10.79
CA LEU A 290 -5.31 -10.78 -11.52
C LEU A 290 -5.82 -10.51 -12.94
N SER A 291 -6.32 -9.30 -13.22
CA SER A 291 -6.81 -8.91 -14.55
C SER A 291 -5.70 -8.78 -15.61
N PHE A 292 -4.44 -8.60 -15.18
CA PHE A 292 -3.28 -8.52 -16.09
C PHE A 292 -2.73 -9.89 -16.51
N PHE A 293 -3.20 -10.96 -15.88
CA PHE A 293 -2.71 -12.31 -16.12
C PHE A 293 -3.81 -13.18 -16.75
N PRO A 294 -3.48 -14.07 -17.71
CA PRO A 294 -4.43 -15.03 -18.26
C PRO A 294 -5.10 -15.89 -17.19
N GLU A 295 -6.38 -16.24 -17.37
CA GLU A 295 -7.14 -17.04 -16.42
C GLU A 295 -6.58 -18.46 -16.23
N ASN A 296 -5.96 -19.01 -17.26
CA ASN A 296 -5.35 -20.34 -17.26
C ASN A 296 -3.92 -20.35 -16.70
N GLN A 297 -3.38 -19.23 -16.23
CA GLN A 297 -2.03 -19.17 -15.69
C GLN A 297 -1.96 -19.88 -14.33
N GLU A 298 -1.32 -21.06 -14.31
CA GLU A 298 -1.20 -21.92 -13.13
C GLU A 298 -0.63 -21.21 -11.89
N ALA A 299 0.40 -20.38 -12.09
CA ALA A 299 1.05 -19.63 -11.01
C ALA A 299 0.13 -18.61 -10.31
N THR A 300 -0.99 -18.21 -10.92
CA THR A 300 -1.97 -17.29 -10.31
C THR A 300 -3.15 -18.01 -9.67
N GLN A 301 -3.26 -19.34 -9.81
CA GLN A 301 -4.41 -20.10 -9.33
C GLN A 301 -4.65 -19.98 -7.82
N PRO A 302 -3.62 -20.02 -6.94
CA PRO A 302 -3.83 -19.83 -5.50
C PRO A 302 -4.50 -18.48 -5.19
N LEU A 303 -4.01 -17.41 -5.80
CA LEU A 303 -4.56 -16.07 -5.67
C LEU A 303 -5.97 -15.94 -6.23
N ARG A 304 -6.27 -16.61 -7.35
CA ARG A 304 -7.63 -16.65 -7.91
C ARG A 304 -8.59 -17.35 -6.95
N GLN A 305 -8.19 -18.44 -6.30
CA GLN A 305 -9.03 -19.11 -5.31
C GLN A 305 -9.35 -18.20 -4.12
N VAL A 306 -8.35 -17.44 -3.63
CA VAL A 306 -8.54 -16.42 -2.59
C VAL A 306 -9.51 -15.34 -3.08
N TYR A 307 -9.32 -14.83 -4.29
CA TYR A 307 -10.20 -13.82 -4.88
C TYR A 307 -11.64 -14.32 -5.04
N GLU A 308 -11.85 -15.55 -5.51
CA GLU A 308 -13.18 -16.16 -5.65
C GLU A 308 -13.95 -16.22 -4.31
N GLN A 309 -13.25 -16.48 -3.22
CA GLN A 309 -13.86 -16.48 -1.87
C GLN A 309 -14.27 -15.08 -1.42
N LEU A 310 -13.55 -14.05 -1.87
CA LEU A 310 -13.71 -12.66 -1.44
C LEU A 310 -14.61 -11.83 -2.36
N ARG A 311 -14.63 -12.11 -3.67
CA ARG A 311 -15.36 -11.32 -4.68
C ARG A 311 -16.86 -11.23 -4.43
N LYS A 312 -17.43 -12.20 -3.71
CA LYS A 312 -18.84 -12.19 -3.28
C LYS A 312 -19.21 -10.95 -2.47
N PHE A 313 -18.24 -10.36 -1.76
CA PHE A 313 -18.44 -9.15 -0.96
C PHE A 313 -18.44 -7.87 -1.80
N GLU A 314 -17.93 -7.91 -3.04
CA GLU A 314 -17.92 -6.73 -3.91
C GLU A 314 -19.28 -6.46 -4.58
N ALA A 315 -20.11 -7.50 -4.69
CA ALA A 315 -21.43 -7.46 -5.31
C ALA A 315 -22.58 -7.24 -4.30
N SER A 316 -22.25 -7.11 -3.00
CA SER A 316 -23.18 -6.86 -1.90
C SER A 316 -23.26 -5.38 -1.57
#